data_AF-A0A419F076-F1
#
_entry.id   AF-A0A419F076-F1
#
_cell.length_a   1.000
_cell.length_b   1.000
_cell.length_c   1.000
_cell.angle_alpha   90.00
_cell.angle_beta   90.00
_cell.angle_gamma   90.00
#
_symmetry.space_group_name_H-M   'P 1'
#
loop_
_entity.id
_entity.type
_entity.pdbx_description
1 polymer ?
#
loop_
_entity_poly.entity_id
_entity_poly.type
_entity_poly.pdbx_seq_one_letter_code
_entity_poly.pdbx_strand_id
1 'polypeptide(L)'
;MMGIGPAELILILVVTLIVLGPEKMPEIARALARLMRDLRHAMDEVRDQFDEMTREDLLGTKDIDNYYRETVNSVKKSIEAPPEVKKVGKEIEDSMRQIEKPTEDEPSPKEPPTQPSP
;
A
#
# COMPACT_ATOMS: atom_id res chain seq x y z
N MET A 1 13.56 -13.86 10.71
CA MET A 1 14.98 -13.53 10.94
C MET A 1 15.24 -12.15 10.34
N MET A 2 15.27 -11.11 11.17
CA MET A 2 15.80 -9.78 10.84
C MET A 2 16.08 -9.11 12.19
N GLY A 3 17.34 -9.05 12.58
CA GLY A 3 17.73 -8.48 13.85
C GLY A 3 19.19 -8.07 13.77
N ILE A 4 19.44 -6.91 13.17
CA ILE A 4 20.65 -6.16 13.53
C ILE A 4 20.36 -5.64 14.93
N GLY A 5 20.86 -6.35 15.93
CA GLY A 5 20.84 -5.90 17.30
C GLY A 5 21.92 -4.85 17.54
N PRO A 6 21.91 -4.23 18.73
CA PRO A 6 22.92 -3.26 19.13
C PRO A 6 24.35 -3.86 19.10
N ALA A 7 24.49 -5.17 19.33
CA ALA A 7 25.77 -5.85 19.26
C ALA A 7 26.31 -5.93 17.81
N GLU A 8 25.49 -6.32 16.83
CA GLU A 8 25.88 -6.32 15.42
C GLU A 8 26.22 -4.92 14.91
N LEU A 9 25.48 -3.90 15.37
CA LEU A 9 25.74 -2.50 15.03
C LEU A 9 27.10 -2.02 15.54
N ILE A 10 27.46 -2.38 16.79
CA ILE A 10 28.79 -2.11 17.35
C ILE A 10 29.89 -2.83 16.57
N LEU A 11 29.67 -4.09 16.17
CA LEU A 11 30.64 -4.83 15.37
C LEU A 11 30.93 -4.13 14.03
N ILE A 12 29.88 -3.71 13.32
CA ILE A 12 30.01 -2.95 12.06
C ILE A 12 30.72 -1.62 12.29
N LEU A 13 30.41 -0.92 13.39
CA LEU A 13 31.08 0.32 13.77
C LEU A 13 32.59 0.08 13.92
N VAL A 14 33.00 -0.92 14.71
CA VAL A 14 34.42 -1.24 14.92
C VAL A 14 35.13 -1.55 13.61
N VAL A 15 34.55 -2.40 12.76
CA VAL A 15 35.13 -2.72 11.44
C VAL A 15 35.28 -1.47 10.58
N THR A 16 34.26 -0.61 10.54
CA THR A 16 34.31 0.61 9.73
C THR A 16 35.32 1.61 10.28
N LEU A 17 35.44 1.74 11.61
CA LEU A 17 36.45 2.59 12.25
C LEU A 17 37.87 2.12 11.97
N ILE A 18 38.10 0.80 11.83
CA ILE A 18 39.42 0.27 11.44
C ILE A 18 39.73 0.59 9.98
N VAL A 19 38.76 0.42 9.08
CA VAL A 19 38.95 0.64 7.63
C VAL A 19 39.11 2.13 7.29
N LEU A 20 38.24 2.97 7.86
CA LEU A 20 38.14 4.39 7.52
C LEU A 20 38.89 5.30 8.50
N GLY A 21 39.09 4.83 9.74
CA GLY A 21 39.67 5.59 10.84
C GLY A 21 38.60 6.20 11.77
N PRO A 22 38.82 6.20 13.10
CA PRO A 22 37.86 6.75 14.06
C PRO A 22 37.71 8.27 13.99
N GLU A 23 38.71 8.97 13.45
CA GLU A 23 38.66 10.42 13.27
C GLU A 23 37.82 10.84 12.06
N LYS A 24 37.76 10.01 11.01
CA LYS A 24 37.07 10.33 9.76
C LYS A 24 35.55 10.13 9.83
N MET A 25 35.08 9.13 10.57
CA MET A 25 33.65 8.89 10.82
C MET A 25 32.90 10.13 11.34
N PRO A 26 33.33 10.79 12.44
CA PRO A 26 32.67 11.99 12.96
C PRO A 26 32.82 13.19 12.03
N GLU A 27 33.92 13.30 11.29
CA GLU A 27 34.11 14.35 10.29
C GLU A 27 33.08 14.25 9.15
N ILE A 28 32.92 13.06 8.57
CA ILE A 28 31.93 12.78 7.52
C ILE A 28 30.51 12.96 8.03
N ALA A 29 30.22 12.48 9.25
CA ALA A 29 28.92 12.67 9.89
C ALA A 29 28.58 14.16 10.08
N ARG A 30 29.56 14.98 10.49
CA ARG A 30 29.38 16.44 10.61
C ARG A 30 29.15 17.11 9.26
N ALA A 31 29.85 16.68 8.22
CA ALA A 31 29.66 17.21 6.87
C ALA A 31 28.26 16.87 6.31
N LEU A 32 27.84 15.61 6.45
CA LEU A 32 26.48 15.15 6.11
C LEU A 32 25.42 15.88 6.94
N ALA A 33 25.63 16.07 8.24
CA ALA A 33 24.69 16.78 9.09
C ALA A 33 24.53 18.25 8.68
N ARG A 34 25.62 18.92 8.27
CA ARG A 34 25.56 20.27 7.71
C ARG A 34 24.75 20.29 6.41
N LEU A 35 25.04 19.37 5.48
CA LEU A 35 24.29 19.23 4.24
C LEU A 35 22.79 18.98 4.49
N MET A 36 22.46 18.06 5.39
CA MET A 36 21.06 17.76 5.75
C MET A 36 20.35 18.95 6.37
N ARG A 37 21.05 19.74 7.19
CA ARG A 37 20.51 20.97 7.78
C ARG A 37 20.24 22.03 6.71
N ASP A 38 21.18 22.22 5.79
CA ASP A 38 21.05 23.20 4.72
C ASP A 38 19.94 22.79 3.73
N LEU A 39 19.85 21.49 3.39
CA LEU A 39 18.74 20.93 2.63
C LEU A 39 17.41 21.13 3.35
N ARG A 40 17.34 20.88 4.65
CA ARG A 40 16.11 21.08 5.43
C ARG A 40 15.68 22.54 5.41
N HIS A 41 16.59 23.49 5.60
CA HIS A 41 16.28 24.91 5.50
C HIS A 41 15.78 25.31 4.12
N ALA A 42 16.41 24.80 3.05
CA ALA A 42 15.94 25.05 1.69
C ALA A 42 14.55 24.45 1.44
N MET A 43 14.26 23.25 1.97
CA MET A 43 12.94 22.63 1.89
C MET A 43 11.89 23.39 2.70
N ASP A 44 12.25 23.92 3.88
CA ASP A 44 11.37 24.72 4.72
C ASP A 44 11.02 26.04 3.99
N GLU A 45 11.99 26.71 3.37
CA GLU A 45 11.75 27.94 2.59
C GLU A 45 10.90 27.70 1.34
N VAL A 46 11.14 26.59 0.61
CA VAL A 46 10.26 26.18 -0.50
C VAL A 46 8.85 25.88 0.01
N ARG A 47 8.72 25.18 1.13
CA ARG A 47 7.41 24.90 1.74
C ARG A 47 6.69 26.19 2.13
N ASP A 48 7.39 27.14 2.75
CA ASP A 48 6.82 28.43 3.14
C ASP A 48 6.37 29.23 1.90
N GLN A 49 7.16 29.23 0.82
CA GLN A 49 6.77 29.85 -0.46
C GLN A 49 5.58 29.13 -1.12
N PHE A 50 5.51 27.80 -1.07
CA PHE A 50 4.36 27.03 -1.55
C PHE A 50 3.12 27.30 -0.70
N ASP A 51 3.26 27.35 0.62
CA ASP A 51 2.17 27.67 1.54
C ASP A 51 1.72 29.12 1.35
N GLU A 52 2.61 30.07 1.04
CA GLU A 52 2.29 31.46 0.73
C GLU A 52 1.59 31.61 -0.63
N MET A 53 2.09 30.96 -1.69
CA MET A 53 1.38 30.87 -2.97
C MET A 53 0.02 30.21 -2.80
N THR A 54 -0.07 29.13 -2.01
CA THR A 54 -1.35 28.47 -1.72
C THR A 54 -2.24 29.33 -0.82
N ARG A 55 -1.68 30.20 0.03
CA ARG A 55 -2.39 31.21 0.84
C ARG A 55 -2.96 32.34 0.01
N GLU A 56 -2.22 32.79 -0.97
CA GLU A 56 -2.66 33.78 -1.94
C GLU A 56 -3.69 33.16 -2.91
N ASP A 57 -3.53 31.86 -3.21
CA ASP A 57 -4.50 30.99 -3.88
C ASP A 57 -5.47 30.28 -2.90
N LEU A 58 -5.74 30.74 -1.66
CA LEU A 58 -6.60 30.01 -0.67
C LEU A 58 -8.11 29.97 -1.02
N LEU A 59 -8.46 30.15 -2.30
CA LEU A 59 -9.65 29.54 -2.88
C LEU A 59 -9.41 28.04 -3.22
N GLY A 60 -8.15 27.63 -3.41
CA GLY A 60 -7.69 26.38 -4.01
C GLY A 60 -7.89 25.10 -3.19
N THR A 61 -7.89 25.13 -1.86
CA THR A 61 -8.16 23.88 -1.09
C THR A 61 -9.63 23.49 -1.13
N LYS A 62 -10.55 24.46 -1.16
CA LYS A 62 -11.97 24.19 -1.42
C LYS A 62 -12.22 23.87 -2.89
N ASP A 63 -11.52 24.54 -3.81
CA ASP A 63 -11.70 24.30 -5.24
C ASP A 63 -11.18 22.93 -5.68
N ILE A 64 -10.07 22.44 -5.11
CA ILE A 64 -9.57 21.08 -5.38
C ILE A 64 -10.51 20.02 -4.81
N ASP A 65 -11.00 20.19 -3.57
CA ASP A 65 -11.97 19.27 -2.98
C ASP A 65 -13.30 19.26 -3.75
N ASN A 66 -13.76 20.42 -4.22
CA ASN A 66 -14.96 20.55 -5.04
C ASN A 66 -14.75 19.96 -6.44
N TYR A 67 -13.61 20.22 -7.08
CA TYR A 67 -13.24 19.65 -8.39
C TYR A 67 -13.12 18.13 -8.34
N TYR A 68 -12.51 17.59 -7.27
CA TYR A 68 -12.44 16.15 -7.03
C TYR A 68 -13.82 15.54 -6.79
N ARG A 69 -14.66 16.18 -5.97
CA ARG A 69 -16.06 15.75 -5.76
C ARG A 69 -16.88 15.77 -7.04
N GLU A 70 -16.76 16.81 -7.86
CA GLU A 70 -17.51 16.96 -9.10
C GLU A 70 -17.08 15.93 -10.14
N THR A 71 -15.78 15.67 -10.25
CA THR A 71 -15.22 14.62 -11.13
C THR A 71 -15.68 13.24 -10.68
N VAL A 72 -15.58 12.93 -9.39
CA VAL A 72 -16.06 11.63 -8.84
C VAL A 72 -17.57 11.48 -9.02
N ASN A 73 -18.36 12.53 -8.80
CA ASN A 73 -19.80 12.50 -8.96
C ASN A 73 -20.23 12.38 -10.43
N SER A 74 -19.56 13.07 -11.35
CA SER A 74 -19.83 12.95 -12.79
C SER A 74 -19.45 11.57 -13.31
N VAL A 75 -18.31 11.01 -12.88
CA VAL A 75 -17.94 9.62 -13.16
C VAL A 75 -18.98 8.66 -12.59
N LYS A 76 -19.42 8.85 -11.34
CA LYS A 76 -20.46 8.03 -10.71
C LYS A 76 -21.81 8.13 -11.41
N LYS A 77 -22.15 9.30 -11.96
CA LYS A 77 -23.37 9.54 -12.73
C LYS A 77 -23.31 8.95 -14.13
N SER A 78 -22.13 8.96 -14.76
CA SER A 78 -21.89 8.25 -16.04
C SER A 78 -21.76 6.74 -15.87
N ILE A 79 -21.37 6.28 -14.67
CA ILE A 79 -21.35 4.88 -14.23
C ILE A 79 -22.59 4.57 -13.38
N GLU A 80 -23.65 5.39 -13.46
CA GLU A 80 -24.94 5.02 -12.91
C GLU A 80 -25.54 3.98 -13.87
N ALA A 81 -25.07 2.76 -13.66
CA ALA A 81 -25.31 1.66 -14.55
C ALA A 81 -26.83 1.44 -14.70
N PRO A 82 -27.32 1.21 -15.93
CA PRO A 82 -28.72 0.94 -16.16
C PRO A 82 -29.20 -0.19 -15.24
N PRO A 83 -30.49 -0.23 -14.87
CA PRO A 83 -31.04 -1.20 -13.92
C PRO A 83 -30.71 -2.66 -14.25
N GLU A 84 -30.33 -2.96 -15.50
CA GLU A 84 -29.80 -4.26 -15.93
C GLU A 84 -28.48 -4.65 -15.26
N VAL A 85 -27.54 -3.74 -15.03
CA VAL A 85 -26.21 -4.08 -14.46
C VAL A 85 -26.31 -4.44 -12.97
N LYS A 86 -27.22 -3.80 -12.24
CA LYS A 86 -27.52 -4.17 -10.84
C LYS A 86 -28.19 -5.54 -10.73
N LYS A 87 -28.96 -5.95 -11.73
CA LYS A 87 -29.55 -7.30 -11.80
C LYS A 87 -28.51 -8.36 -12.12
N VAL A 88 -27.64 -8.09 -13.11
CA VAL A 88 -26.52 -8.96 -13.46
C VAL A 88 -25.58 -9.16 -12.27
N GLY A 89 -25.25 -8.10 -11.52
CA GLY A 89 -24.43 -8.20 -10.31
C GLY A 89 -25.05 -9.08 -9.22
N LYS A 90 -26.38 -9.01 -9.02
CA LYS A 90 -27.10 -9.88 -8.08
C LYS A 90 -27.16 -11.34 -8.55
N GLU A 91 -27.43 -11.58 -9.83
CA GLU A 91 -27.50 -12.94 -10.39
C GLU A 91 -26.14 -13.67 -10.35
N ILE A 92 -25.04 -12.92 -10.54
CA ILE A 92 -23.67 -13.45 -10.41
C ILE A 92 -23.34 -13.76 -8.94
N GLU A 93 -23.74 -12.90 -7.99
CA GLU A 93 -23.54 -13.13 -6.55
C GLU A 93 -24.35 -14.33 -6.04
N ASP A 94 -25.59 -14.46 -6.50
CA ASP A 94 -26.47 -15.59 -6.17
C ASP A 94 -25.95 -16.91 -6.76
N SER A 95 -25.38 -16.86 -7.97
CA SER A 95 -24.76 -18.03 -8.62
C SER A 95 -23.45 -18.44 -7.93
N MET A 96 -22.61 -17.49 -7.52
CA MET A 96 -21.39 -17.78 -6.76
C MET A 96 -21.69 -18.37 -5.38
N ARG A 97 -22.73 -17.87 -4.70
CA ARG A 97 -23.19 -18.45 -3.43
C ARG A 97 -23.72 -19.88 -3.58
N GLN A 98 -24.29 -20.25 -4.72
CA GLN A 98 -24.72 -21.63 -5.00
C GLN A 98 -23.54 -22.55 -5.31
N ILE A 99 -22.44 -22.04 -5.86
CA ILE A 99 -21.22 -22.81 -6.11
C ILE A 99 -20.46 -23.09 -4.80
N GLU A 100 -20.56 -22.19 -3.81
CA GLU A 100 -19.79 -22.33 -2.57
C GLU A 100 -20.40 -23.30 -1.53
N LYS A 101 -21.68 -23.70 -1.65
CA LYS A 101 -22.31 -24.70 -0.76
C LYS A 101 -23.48 -25.41 -1.48
N PRO A 102 -23.56 -26.75 -1.68
CA PRO A 102 -22.79 -27.86 -1.08
C PRO A 102 -22.24 -28.90 -2.10
N THR A 103 -20.99 -29.34 -1.92
CA THR A 103 -20.57 -30.71 -2.28
C THR A 103 -19.99 -31.33 -1.02
N GLU A 104 -20.89 -31.67 -0.10
CA GLU A 104 -20.63 -32.57 1.03
C GLU A 104 -22.00 -33.09 1.48
N ASP A 105 -22.49 -34.13 0.81
CA ASP A 105 -22.82 -35.41 1.45
C ASP A 105 -23.23 -36.47 0.39
N GLU A 106 -22.67 -37.65 0.54
CA GLU A 106 -22.57 -38.82 -0.36
C GLU A 106 -23.91 -39.62 -0.48
N PRO A 107 -24.11 -40.53 -1.47
CA PRO A 107 -23.54 -41.89 -1.31
C PRO A 107 -23.22 -42.69 -2.61
N SER A 108 -22.13 -43.45 -2.54
CA SER A 108 -21.90 -44.80 -3.10
C SER A 108 -22.90 -45.38 -4.13
N PRO A 109 -22.46 -45.57 -5.40
CA PRO A 109 -23.02 -46.57 -6.31
C PRO A 109 -22.28 -47.91 -6.19
N LYS A 110 -22.89 -48.80 -5.42
CA LYS A 110 -22.94 -50.27 -5.57
C LYS A 110 -22.17 -50.84 -6.79
N GLU A 111 -21.05 -51.50 -6.55
CA GLU A 111 -20.51 -52.49 -7.48
C GLU A 111 -21.48 -53.71 -7.56
N PRO A 112 -21.75 -54.28 -8.76
CA PRO A 112 -22.58 -55.46 -8.92
C PRO A 112 -21.89 -56.73 -8.38
N PRO A 113 -22.65 -57.80 -8.08
CA PRO A 113 -22.14 -58.97 -7.39
C PRO A 113 -21.24 -59.79 -8.32
N THR A 114 -20.02 -60.11 -7.88
CA THR A 114 -19.31 -61.30 -8.36
C THR A 114 -19.07 -62.22 -7.16
N GLN A 115 -20.05 -63.09 -6.93
CA GLN A 115 -19.93 -64.30 -6.13
C GLN A 115 -19.25 -65.40 -7.00
N PRO A 116 -18.85 -66.56 -6.45
CA PRO A 116 -17.49 -66.85 -5.99
C PRO A 116 -16.84 -68.03 -6.75
N SER A 117 -15.72 -68.52 -6.20
CA SER A 117 -15.24 -69.93 -6.20
C SER A 117 -14.07 -70.30 -7.11
N PRO A 118 -13.31 -71.39 -6.81
CA PRO A 118 -13.44 -72.34 -5.70
C PRO A 118 -12.41 -72.20 -4.56
#